data_AF-G5EHL8-F1
#
_entry.id   AF-G5EHL8-F1
#
_cell.length_a   1.000
_cell.length_b   1.000
_cell.length_c   1.000
_cell.angle_alpha   90.00
_cell.angle_beta   90.00
_cell.angle_gamma   90.00
#
_symmetry.space_group_name_H-M   'P 1'
#
loop_
_entity.id
_entity.type
_entity.pdbx_description
1 polymer ?
#
loop_
_entity_poly.entity_id
_entity_poly.type
_entity_poly.pdbx_seq_one_letter_code
_entity_poly.pdbx_strand_id
1 'polypeptide(L)'
;MKLTPIPKKKGARGNKTLQKGKRRGSFEVDESENRPSKLQKKLAARRSGINPDGSRGRRKTSLRDLPEWFLVDIFLTESNFSFPRCSGFIGRILSHPYVFRRLIAEAFAPTWDNWFGCAAEEVASYSMPVAHRMGVHDLERFGGDAKLQTSILEQKWLTTARLLQAQQVWLATGRRPQPVFYRVPSPFLQVRHRRKAPGIGREGFIKDEDFQVQSQFDLEFDKVVLAEYDDEEVQQPYPNMLEVHPETSIPDRLITGPWIEEDLRLLFWLGRAGATMSENQSWELVVEALDRMIALARLSRPGSPDHQDTRNTVSRIVSLFERFDIWAKLPAREWAALENTPNLGWLVDVLRAKTSRLPEKSI
;
A
#
# COMPACT_ATOMS: atom_id res chain seq x y z
N MET A 1 -32.92 28.99 -21.06
CA MET A 1 -33.05 28.67 -22.51
C MET A 1 -31.66 28.69 -23.16
N LYS A 2 -31.52 28.10 -24.35
CA LYS A 2 -30.36 28.17 -25.27
C LYS A 2 -29.02 27.62 -24.74
N LEU A 3 -28.80 26.33 -25.01
CA LEU A 3 -27.48 25.76 -25.30
C LEU A 3 -26.98 26.24 -26.66
N THR A 4 -25.66 26.40 -26.84
CA THR A 4 -24.94 25.94 -28.05
C THR A 4 -23.42 25.75 -27.77
N PRO A 5 -22.69 24.86 -28.49
CA PRO A 5 -21.28 24.52 -28.22
C PRO A 5 -20.37 24.78 -29.45
N ILE A 6 -19.38 23.90 -29.73
CA ILE A 6 -18.52 23.77 -30.95
C ILE A 6 -17.16 24.53 -30.84
N PRO A 7 -16.01 24.06 -31.41
CA PRO A 7 -15.75 22.84 -32.21
C PRO A 7 -14.70 21.85 -31.64
N LYS A 8 -14.73 20.61 -32.16
CA LYS A 8 -13.59 19.66 -32.14
C LYS A 8 -12.63 19.97 -33.30
N LYS A 9 -11.30 19.91 -33.10
CA LYS A 9 -10.31 19.97 -34.20
C LYS A 9 -9.75 18.58 -34.54
N LYS A 10 -9.64 18.27 -35.83
CA LYS A 10 -9.06 17.02 -36.36
C LYS A 10 -7.59 17.25 -36.73
N GLY A 11 -6.72 16.27 -36.43
CA GLY A 11 -5.44 16.05 -37.11
C GLY A 11 -5.31 14.53 -37.31
N ALA A 12 -5.34 13.95 -38.52
CA ALA A 12 -4.54 14.16 -39.74
C ALA A 12 -3.50 13.04 -39.86
N ARG A 13 -3.62 12.21 -40.91
CA ARG A 13 -2.79 11.01 -41.14
C ARG A 13 -1.41 11.40 -41.69
N GLY A 14 -0.36 10.72 -41.24
CA GLY A 14 1.00 10.85 -41.77
C GLY A 14 1.65 9.49 -42.06
N ASN A 15 1.29 8.85 -43.16
CA ASN A 15 1.88 7.57 -43.59
C ASN A 15 2.88 7.81 -44.73
N LYS A 16 4.16 7.48 -44.54
CA LYS A 16 5.20 7.58 -45.58
C LYS A 16 6.16 6.39 -45.52
N THR A 17 5.90 5.41 -46.38
CA THR A 17 6.92 4.49 -46.87
C THR A 17 7.95 5.24 -47.71
N LEU A 18 9.21 4.81 -47.68
CA LEU A 18 10.28 5.38 -48.50
C LEU A 18 11.09 4.24 -49.12
N GLN A 19 11.21 4.23 -50.45
CA GLN A 19 11.88 3.16 -51.20
C GLN A 19 13.24 3.59 -51.74
N LYS A 20 14.14 2.60 -51.88
CA LYS A 20 15.14 2.46 -52.95
C LYS A 20 15.84 3.74 -53.44
N GLY A 21 16.96 4.09 -52.81
CA GLY A 21 18.06 4.75 -53.52
C GLY A 21 18.78 3.72 -54.42
N LYS A 22 18.87 3.97 -55.73
CA LYS A 22 19.58 3.11 -56.70
C LYS A 22 20.51 3.98 -57.56
N ARG A 23 21.81 3.94 -57.30
CA ARG A 23 22.86 4.56 -58.14
C ARG A 23 23.63 3.50 -58.95
N ARG A 24 24.28 3.93 -60.03
CA ARG A 24 24.88 3.10 -61.08
C ARG A 24 26.09 3.84 -61.70
N GLY A 25 27.10 3.09 -62.14
CA GLY A 25 28.38 3.53 -62.69
C GLY A 25 29.52 2.91 -61.86
N SER A 26 30.41 2.06 -62.38
CA SER A 26 31.25 2.11 -63.60
C SER A 26 32.31 3.20 -63.55
N PHE A 27 33.60 2.95 -63.84
CA PHE A 27 34.24 1.76 -64.43
C PHE A 27 35.14 1.07 -63.36
N GLU A 28 35.32 -0.25 -63.26
CA GLU A 28 35.85 -1.23 -64.24
C GLU A 28 37.28 -0.86 -64.67
N VAL A 29 38.32 -1.71 -64.66
CA VAL A 29 38.53 -3.11 -65.12
C VAL A 29 39.64 -3.77 -64.24
N ASP A 30 39.71 -5.07 -63.89
CA ASP A 30 38.72 -6.18 -63.93
C ASP A 30 38.70 -7.03 -62.61
N GLU A 31 39.56 -8.01 -62.26
CA GLU A 31 40.75 -8.64 -62.90
C GLU A 31 40.92 -10.12 -62.38
N SER A 32 41.91 -10.89 -62.86
CA SER A 32 41.98 -12.36 -62.71
C SER A 32 42.52 -12.89 -61.36
N GLU A 33 41.70 -13.67 -60.65
CA GLU A 33 41.89 -15.13 -60.52
C GLU A 33 40.81 -15.84 -59.64
N ASN A 34 40.62 -17.13 -59.90
CA ASN A 34 40.07 -18.17 -59.01
C ASN A 34 38.96 -17.78 -57.99
N ARG A 35 37.71 -17.60 -58.47
CA ARG A 35 36.50 -17.71 -57.62
C ARG A 35 35.60 -18.87 -58.08
N PRO A 36 35.36 -19.91 -57.24
CA PRO A 36 34.63 -21.09 -57.66
C PRO A 36 33.16 -20.80 -57.96
N SER A 37 32.61 -21.53 -58.93
CA SER A 37 31.27 -21.32 -59.47
C SER A 37 30.18 -21.44 -58.40
N LYS A 38 29.11 -20.65 -58.53
CA LYS A 38 27.92 -20.73 -57.66
C LYS A 38 27.27 -22.13 -57.67
N LEU A 39 27.47 -22.93 -58.72
CA LEU A 39 27.07 -24.36 -58.73
C LEU A 39 27.95 -25.23 -57.81
N GLN A 40 29.27 -25.01 -57.79
CA GLN A 40 30.19 -25.81 -56.98
C GLN A 40 29.91 -25.64 -55.48
N LYS A 41 29.66 -24.40 -55.00
CA LYS A 41 29.19 -24.17 -53.61
C LYS A 41 27.87 -24.88 -53.31
N LYS A 42 26.94 -24.94 -54.27
CA LYS A 42 25.63 -25.61 -54.10
C LYS A 42 25.73 -27.16 -54.10
N LEU A 43 26.77 -27.72 -54.71
CA LEU A 43 27.09 -29.16 -54.66
C LEU A 43 27.91 -29.55 -53.43
N ALA A 44 28.84 -28.70 -52.99
CA ALA A 44 29.60 -28.91 -51.75
C ALA A 44 28.68 -29.00 -50.52
N ALA A 45 27.69 -28.10 -50.41
CA ALA A 45 26.67 -28.12 -49.35
C ALA A 45 25.77 -29.37 -49.36
N ARG A 46 25.79 -30.18 -50.43
CA ARG A 46 25.09 -31.47 -50.51
C ARG A 46 25.93 -32.68 -50.07
N ARG A 47 27.25 -32.53 -49.89
CA ARG A 47 28.16 -33.61 -49.46
C ARG A 47 28.57 -33.55 -47.98
N SER A 48 28.36 -32.43 -47.30
CA SER A 48 28.77 -32.25 -45.89
C SER A 48 27.80 -32.83 -44.85
N GLY A 49 26.60 -33.27 -45.24
CA GLY A 49 25.55 -33.76 -44.32
C GLY A 49 24.91 -32.68 -43.41
N ILE A 50 25.51 -31.49 -43.35
CA ILE A 50 25.02 -30.35 -42.55
C ILE A 50 23.83 -29.71 -43.27
N ASN A 51 22.62 -30.02 -42.81
CA ASN A 51 21.41 -29.31 -43.22
C ASN A 51 21.53 -27.81 -42.88
N PRO A 52 21.46 -26.88 -43.85
CA PRO A 52 21.41 -25.45 -43.57
C PRO A 52 20.09 -25.03 -42.88
N ASP A 53 19.05 -25.88 -42.95
CA ASP A 53 17.81 -25.79 -42.16
C ASP A 53 17.95 -26.29 -40.70
N GLY A 54 19.18 -26.64 -40.27
CA GLY A 54 19.44 -27.22 -38.94
C GLY A 54 19.00 -26.34 -37.77
N SER A 55 18.92 -25.01 -37.95
CA SER A 55 18.29 -24.12 -36.98
C SER A 55 16.76 -24.11 -37.12
N ARG A 56 16.12 -25.23 -36.78
CA ARG A 56 14.78 -25.20 -36.17
C ARG A 56 14.86 -24.52 -34.80
N GLY A 57 15.16 -23.22 -34.82
CA GLY A 57 15.17 -22.40 -33.61
C GLY A 57 13.80 -22.52 -32.97
N ARG A 58 13.73 -23.11 -31.77
CA ARG A 58 12.51 -23.18 -30.98
C ARG A 58 11.93 -21.77 -30.97
N ARG A 59 10.76 -21.57 -31.60
CA ARG A 59 9.99 -20.33 -31.44
C ARG A 59 9.68 -20.26 -29.96
N LYS A 60 10.47 -19.48 -29.21
CA LYS A 60 10.23 -19.23 -27.79
C LYS A 60 8.85 -18.58 -27.74
N THR A 61 7.86 -19.33 -27.25
CA THR A 61 6.52 -18.80 -27.00
C THR A 61 6.68 -17.56 -26.15
N SER A 62 6.28 -16.42 -26.68
CA SER A 62 6.38 -15.16 -25.98
C SER A 62 5.46 -15.22 -24.76
N LEU A 63 5.80 -14.51 -23.69
CA LEU A 63 4.82 -14.25 -22.62
C LEU A 63 3.59 -13.48 -23.14
N ARG A 64 3.66 -12.91 -24.35
CA ARG A 64 2.53 -12.29 -25.07
C ARG A 64 1.63 -13.29 -25.81
N ASP A 65 2.10 -14.53 -26.01
CA ASP A 65 1.35 -15.59 -26.68
C ASP A 65 0.52 -16.41 -25.67
N LEU A 66 0.65 -16.12 -24.38
CA LEU A 66 -0.09 -16.74 -23.27
C LEU A 66 -1.47 -16.07 -23.09
N PRO A 67 -2.52 -16.82 -22.73
CA PRO A 67 -3.82 -16.25 -22.37
C PRO A 67 -3.74 -15.29 -21.18
N GLU A 68 -4.58 -14.26 -21.18
CA GLU A 68 -4.61 -13.23 -20.12
C GLU A 68 -4.87 -13.84 -18.73
N TRP A 69 -5.76 -14.84 -18.64
CA TRP A 69 -6.05 -15.54 -17.39
C TRP A 69 -4.83 -16.26 -16.82
N PHE A 70 -3.96 -16.83 -17.66
CA PHE A 70 -2.76 -17.56 -17.23
C PHE A 70 -1.65 -16.59 -16.78
N LEU A 71 -1.58 -15.40 -17.38
CA LEU A 71 -0.72 -14.32 -16.88
C LEU A 71 -1.18 -13.81 -15.50
N VAL A 72 -2.49 -13.74 -15.26
CA VAL A 72 -3.05 -13.42 -13.94
C VAL A 72 -2.76 -14.53 -12.92
N ASP A 73 -2.92 -15.79 -13.31
CA ASP A 73 -2.70 -16.96 -12.45
C ASP A 73 -1.24 -17.04 -11.98
N ILE A 74 -0.27 -16.91 -12.90
CA ILE A 74 1.16 -16.77 -12.59
C ILE A 74 1.41 -15.59 -11.64
N PHE A 75 0.81 -14.43 -11.89
CA PHE A 75 1.04 -13.24 -11.06
C PHE A 75 0.53 -13.40 -9.63
N LEU A 76 -0.62 -14.04 -9.43
CA LEU A 76 -1.18 -14.29 -8.10
C LEU A 76 -0.35 -15.36 -7.35
N THR A 77 0.00 -16.46 -8.04
CA THR A 77 0.78 -17.57 -7.47
C THR A 77 2.18 -17.13 -7.04
N GLU A 78 2.90 -16.39 -7.90
CA GLU A 78 4.27 -15.92 -7.63
C GLU A 78 4.29 -14.62 -6.81
N SER A 79 3.16 -13.88 -6.76
CA SER A 79 3.01 -12.56 -6.13
C SER A 79 4.09 -11.52 -6.50
N ASN A 80 4.79 -11.72 -7.62
CA ASN A 80 6.02 -10.99 -7.94
C ASN A 80 5.73 -9.63 -8.59
N PHE A 81 5.86 -8.54 -7.82
CA PHE A 81 5.63 -7.15 -8.27
C PHE A 81 6.57 -6.65 -9.39
N SER A 82 7.59 -7.43 -9.77
CA SER A 82 8.41 -7.17 -10.96
C SER A 82 7.76 -7.67 -12.25
N PHE A 83 6.93 -8.73 -12.20
CA PHE A 83 6.33 -9.35 -13.38
C PHE A 83 5.44 -8.39 -14.23
N PRO A 84 4.59 -7.52 -13.64
CA PRO A 84 3.91 -6.46 -14.38
C PRO A 84 4.87 -5.49 -15.12
N ARG A 85 6.09 -5.31 -14.62
CA ARG A 85 7.10 -4.39 -15.17
C ARG A 85 7.85 -4.99 -16.36
N CYS A 86 7.88 -6.33 -16.51
CA CYS A 86 8.57 -7.03 -17.59
C CYS A 86 8.00 -6.74 -19.00
N SER A 87 6.74 -6.31 -19.12
CA SER A 87 6.21 -5.80 -20.39
C SER A 87 4.95 -4.95 -20.18
N GLY A 88 4.86 -3.78 -20.82
CA GLY A 88 3.68 -2.91 -20.74
C GLY A 88 2.37 -3.50 -21.30
N PHE A 89 2.43 -4.67 -21.95
CA PHE A 89 1.25 -5.50 -22.25
C PHE A 89 0.79 -6.27 -21.01
N ILE A 90 1.69 -7.06 -20.41
CA ILE A 90 1.45 -7.82 -19.16
C ILE A 90 1.04 -6.86 -18.04
N GLY A 91 1.77 -5.77 -17.85
CA GLY A 91 1.45 -4.74 -16.87
C GLY A 91 0.07 -4.08 -17.07
N ARG A 92 -0.46 -4.01 -18.30
CA ARG A 92 -1.83 -3.52 -18.54
C ARG A 92 -2.88 -4.53 -18.09
N ILE A 93 -2.68 -5.81 -18.38
CA ILE A 93 -3.58 -6.90 -17.96
C ILE A 93 -3.60 -6.97 -16.42
N LEU A 94 -2.42 -7.01 -15.80
CA LEU A 94 -2.27 -7.14 -14.35
C LEU A 94 -2.68 -5.87 -13.58
N SER A 95 -2.74 -4.71 -14.25
CA SER A 95 -3.28 -3.47 -13.66
C SER A 95 -4.81 -3.42 -13.59
N HIS A 96 -5.52 -4.44 -14.05
CA HIS A 96 -6.98 -4.48 -13.99
C HIS A 96 -7.46 -4.57 -12.51
N PRO A 97 -8.44 -3.74 -12.06
CA PRO A 97 -8.82 -3.67 -10.64
C PRO A 97 -9.24 -4.99 -9.98
N TYR A 98 -9.77 -5.95 -10.74
CA TYR A 98 -10.05 -7.30 -10.26
C TYR A 98 -8.78 -8.02 -9.77
N VAL A 99 -7.66 -7.87 -10.48
CA VAL A 99 -6.39 -8.55 -10.16
C VAL A 99 -5.82 -7.99 -8.85
N PHE A 100 -5.80 -6.66 -8.69
CA PHE A 100 -5.37 -6.04 -7.42
C PHE A 100 -6.27 -6.44 -6.25
N ARG A 101 -7.61 -6.41 -6.41
CA ARG A 101 -8.52 -6.87 -5.35
C ARG A 101 -8.31 -8.33 -4.98
N ARG A 102 -8.12 -9.20 -5.97
CA ARG A 102 -7.89 -10.63 -5.75
C ARG A 102 -6.56 -10.87 -5.05
N LEU A 103 -5.48 -10.20 -5.45
CA LEU A 103 -4.17 -10.28 -4.79
C LEU A 103 -4.23 -9.84 -3.32
N ILE A 104 -4.86 -8.68 -3.04
CA ILE A 104 -5.03 -8.20 -1.67
C ILE A 104 -5.88 -9.21 -0.86
N ALA A 105 -7.04 -9.62 -1.40
CA ALA A 105 -7.92 -10.57 -0.72
C ALA A 105 -7.25 -11.92 -0.46
N GLU A 106 -6.42 -12.44 -1.37
CA GLU A 106 -5.71 -13.72 -1.19
C GLU A 106 -4.54 -13.61 -0.19
N ALA A 107 -3.83 -12.47 -0.15
CA ALA A 107 -2.73 -12.24 0.80
C ALA A 107 -3.18 -11.95 2.24
N PHE A 108 -4.33 -11.29 2.41
CA PHE A 108 -4.85 -10.93 3.73
C PHE A 108 -5.95 -11.89 4.23
N ALA A 109 -6.61 -12.69 3.37
CA ALA A 109 -7.63 -13.65 3.82
C ALA A 109 -7.16 -14.60 4.94
N PRO A 110 -5.95 -15.19 4.93
CA PRO A 110 -5.54 -16.09 6.03
C PRO A 110 -5.48 -15.38 7.40
N THR A 111 -5.31 -14.05 7.42
CA THR A 111 -5.44 -13.21 8.61
C THR A 111 -6.92 -12.90 8.88
N TRP A 112 -7.62 -12.30 7.91
CA TRP A 112 -9.00 -11.86 8.08
C TRP A 112 -9.97 -13.00 8.40
N ASP A 113 -9.79 -14.18 7.80
CA ASP A 113 -10.53 -15.38 8.12
C ASP A 113 -10.44 -15.64 9.63
N ASN A 114 -9.23 -15.70 10.20
CA ASN A 114 -9.01 -16.03 11.60
C ASN A 114 -9.44 -14.92 12.58
N TRP A 115 -9.26 -13.66 12.21
CA TRP A 115 -9.15 -12.57 13.17
C TRP A 115 -9.93 -11.28 12.84
N PHE A 116 -10.58 -11.16 11.68
CA PHE A 116 -11.31 -9.94 11.32
C PHE A 116 -12.46 -9.67 12.31
N GLY A 117 -12.47 -8.46 12.87
CA GLY A 117 -13.41 -8.06 13.91
C GLY A 117 -13.02 -8.46 15.34
N CYS A 118 -11.93 -9.21 15.54
CA CYS A 118 -11.35 -9.47 16.85
C CYS A 118 -10.31 -8.39 17.21
N ALA A 119 -10.33 -7.93 18.46
CA ALA A 119 -9.23 -7.15 19.04
C ALA A 119 -8.31 -8.04 19.89
N ALA A 120 -7.03 -7.68 19.97
CA ALA A 120 -6.01 -8.39 20.76
C ALA A 120 -6.42 -8.56 22.24
N GLU A 121 -7.14 -7.58 22.79
CA GLU A 121 -7.68 -7.54 24.16
C GLU A 121 -8.58 -8.74 24.53
N GLU A 122 -9.32 -9.28 23.55
CA GLU A 122 -10.34 -10.30 23.77
C GLU A 122 -9.80 -11.72 23.63
N VAL A 123 -8.71 -11.91 22.89
CA VAL A 123 -8.19 -13.23 22.58
C VAL A 123 -7.27 -13.69 23.72
N ALA A 124 -7.76 -14.59 24.57
CA ALA A 124 -7.04 -14.98 25.80
C ALA A 124 -5.63 -15.58 25.59
N SER A 125 -5.31 -16.14 24.41
CA SER A 125 -3.95 -16.57 24.06
C SER A 125 -3.00 -15.40 23.72
N TYR A 126 -3.56 -14.23 23.42
CA TYR A 126 -2.88 -12.95 23.23
C TYR A 126 -3.05 -12.05 24.46
N SER A 127 -3.38 -12.61 25.64
CA SER A 127 -3.51 -11.85 26.90
C SER A 127 -2.16 -11.20 27.27
N MET A 128 -2.01 -9.94 26.89
CA MET A 128 -0.77 -9.17 26.97
C MET A 128 -0.40 -8.88 28.44
N PRO A 129 0.76 -9.35 28.95
CA PRO A 129 1.23 -8.93 30.28
C PRO A 129 1.68 -7.46 30.32
N VAL A 130 2.02 -6.89 29.14
CA VAL A 130 2.41 -5.48 28.93
C VAL A 130 1.91 -5.04 27.56
N ALA A 131 1.33 -3.84 27.46
CA ALA A 131 0.47 -3.41 26.35
C ALA A 131 1.03 -3.50 24.91
N HIS A 132 2.36 -3.49 24.72
CA HIS A 132 2.97 -3.27 23.39
C HIS A 132 4.00 -4.32 22.95
N ARG A 133 3.98 -5.54 23.51
CA ARG A 133 4.75 -6.68 22.98
C ARG A 133 3.93 -7.97 22.99
N MET A 134 3.58 -8.46 21.80
CA MET A 134 2.95 -9.77 21.67
C MET A 134 3.90 -10.87 22.15
N GLY A 135 3.35 -11.83 22.91
CA GLY A 135 4.07 -13.04 23.25
C GLY A 135 4.33 -13.85 21.98
N VAL A 136 5.58 -13.85 21.51
CA VAL A 136 6.05 -14.44 20.23
C VAL A 136 5.69 -15.94 20.06
N HIS A 137 5.27 -16.61 21.13
CA HIS A 137 4.99 -18.04 21.21
C HIS A 137 3.80 -18.57 20.39
N ASP A 138 2.97 -17.71 19.79
CA ASP A 138 1.83 -18.16 18.96
C ASP A 138 1.78 -17.55 17.55
N LEU A 139 2.89 -16.92 17.08
CA LEU A 139 2.98 -16.37 15.71
C LEU A 139 2.75 -17.45 14.64
N GLU A 140 3.16 -18.70 14.88
CA GLU A 140 2.91 -19.83 13.95
C GLU A 140 1.42 -20.15 13.76
N ARG A 141 0.54 -19.68 14.66
CA ARG A 141 -0.93 -19.77 14.50
C ARG A 141 -1.54 -18.52 13.86
N PHE A 142 -0.78 -17.44 13.69
CA PHE A 142 -1.28 -16.23 13.07
C PHE A 142 -1.30 -16.42 11.55
N GLY A 143 -2.45 -16.83 11.01
CA GLY A 143 -2.60 -17.04 9.57
C GLY A 143 -2.25 -15.78 8.77
N GLY A 144 -1.36 -15.92 7.78
CA GLY A 144 -0.92 -14.83 6.91
C GLY A 144 0.45 -15.10 6.30
N ASP A 145 0.88 -14.20 5.41
CA ASP A 145 2.30 -14.03 5.07
C ASP A 145 2.63 -12.54 5.29
N ALA A 146 3.37 -12.27 6.36
CA ALA A 146 3.79 -10.92 6.75
C ALA A 146 4.61 -10.22 5.66
N LYS A 147 5.43 -10.97 4.92
CA LYS A 147 6.30 -10.44 3.86
C LYS A 147 5.47 -10.09 2.65
N LEU A 148 4.48 -10.91 2.30
CA LEU A 148 3.52 -10.58 1.23
C LEU A 148 2.64 -9.39 1.59
N GLN A 149 2.08 -9.34 2.80
CA GLN A 149 1.27 -8.22 3.29
C GLN A 149 2.10 -6.91 3.27
N THR A 150 3.31 -6.91 3.85
CA THR A 150 4.23 -5.75 3.81
C THR A 150 4.56 -5.36 2.36
N SER A 151 4.92 -6.32 1.50
CA SER A 151 5.26 -6.06 0.09
C SER A 151 4.10 -5.44 -0.70
N ILE A 152 2.84 -5.76 -0.35
CA ILE A 152 1.64 -5.14 -0.94
C ILE A 152 1.47 -3.71 -0.44
N LEU A 153 1.64 -3.46 0.86
CA LEU A 153 1.48 -2.15 1.49
C LEU A 153 2.52 -1.11 1.01
N GLU A 154 3.73 -1.56 0.69
CA GLU A 154 4.77 -0.75 0.05
C GLU A 154 4.39 -0.24 -1.35
N GLN A 155 3.48 -0.92 -2.06
CA GLN A 155 3.22 -0.60 -3.46
C GLN A 155 2.49 0.73 -3.63
N LYS A 156 3.08 1.64 -4.42
CA LYS A 156 2.48 2.95 -4.80
C LYS A 156 1.17 2.87 -5.60
N TRP A 157 0.70 1.67 -5.96
CA TRP A 157 -0.62 1.46 -6.57
C TRP A 157 -1.69 1.05 -5.55
N LEU A 158 -1.31 0.68 -4.33
CA LEU A 158 -2.28 0.41 -3.27
C LEU A 158 -2.87 1.74 -2.79
N THR A 159 -4.18 1.73 -2.57
CA THR A 159 -4.90 2.78 -1.87
C THR A 159 -5.82 2.13 -0.85
N THR A 160 -6.14 2.86 0.20
CA THR A 160 -7.11 2.53 1.24
C THR A 160 -8.44 2.09 0.62
N ALA A 161 -8.93 2.81 -0.40
CA ALA A 161 -10.13 2.43 -1.14
C ALA A 161 -10.01 1.08 -1.88
N ARG A 162 -8.83 0.70 -2.39
CA ARG A 162 -8.59 -0.63 -3.00
C ARG A 162 -8.51 -1.73 -1.96
N LEU A 163 -7.93 -1.42 -0.80
CA LEU A 163 -7.78 -2.31 0.35
C LEU A 163 -9.15 -2.63 0.98
N LEU A 164 -9.94 -1.59 1.30
CA LEU A 164 -11.32 -1.71 1.79
C LEU A 164 -12.24 -2.41 0.78
N GLN A 165 -12.07 -2.16 -0.54
CA GLN A 165 -12.85 -2.87 -1.55
C GLN A 165 -12.45 -4.36 -1.69
N ALA A 166 -11.17 -4.71 -1.46
CA ALA A 166 -10.75 -6.11 -1.39
C ALA A 166 -11.31 -6.79 -0.14
N GLN A 167 -11.33 -6.09 0.98
CA GLN A 167 -11.89 -6.54 2.27
C GLN A 167 -13.42 -6.76 2.18
N GLN A 168 -14.17 -5.84 1.57
CA GLN A 168 -15.60 -6.02 1.27
C GLN A 168 -15.85 -7.24 0.38
N VAL A 169 -15.01 -7.47 -0.65
CA VAL A 169 -15.15 -8.63 -1.54
C VAL A 169 -14.82 -9.93 -0.80
N TRP A 170 -13.77 -9.96 0.02
CA TRP A 170 -13.46 -11.11 0.87
C TRP A 170 -14.66 -11.47 1.77
N LEU A 171 -15.20 -10.48 2.49
CA LEU A 171 -16.36 -10.62 3.37
C LEU A 171 -17.59 -11.17 2.62
N ALA A 172 -17.92 -10.56 1.48
CA ALA A 172 -19.05 -10.97 0.64
C ALA A 172 -18.87 -12.35 -0.03
N THR A 173 -17.63 -12.85 -0.18
CA THR A 173 -17.39 -14.21 -0.70
C THR A 173 -17.59 -15.33 0.33
N GLY A 174 -17.94 -15.00 1.59
CA GLY A 174 -18.43 -15.99 2.56
C GLY A 174 -17.44 -17.10 2.89
N ARG A 175 -16.13 -16.78 3.00
CA ARG A 175 -15.06 -17.78 3.26
C ARG A 175 -15.17 -18.52 4.59
N ARG A 176 -16.08 -18.10 5.50
CA ARG A 176 -16.41 -18.80 6.74
C ARG A 176 -17.90 -19.12 6.85
N PRO A 177 -18.26 -20.31 7.38
CA PRO A 177 -19.65 -20.68 7.72
C PRO A 177 -20.12 -20.08 9.06
N GLN A 178 -19.26 -19.33 9.75
CA GLN A 178 -19.60 -18.61 10.98
C GLN A 178 -19.99 -17.17 10.66
N PRO A 179 -20.90 -16.54 11.43
CA PRO A 179 -21.21 -15.12 11.27
C PRO A 179 -19.95 -14.30 11.51
N VAL A 180 -19.49 -13.57 10.49
CA VAL A 180 -18.45 -12.56 10.66
C VAL A 180 -19.07 -11.36 11.36
N PHE A 181 -18.39 -10.89 12.40
CA PHE A 181 -18.86 -9.83 13.29
C PHE A 181 -17.86 -8.67 13.28
N TYR A 182 -18.20 -7.52 12.72
CA TYR A 182 -17.33 -6.34 12.84
C TYR A 182 -17.53 -5.68 14.21
N ARG A 183 -16.48 -5.67 15.06
CA ARG A 183 -16.44 -4.88 16.30
C ARG A 183 -16.36 -3.40 15.92
N VAL A 184 -17.48 -2.69 16.10
CA VAL A 184 -17.50 -1.23 16.09
C VAL A 184 -17.04 -0.75 17.47
N PRO A 185 -15.89 -0.05 17.61
CA PRO A 185 -15.37 0.32 18.92
C PRO A 185 -16.31 1.25 19.69
N SER A 186 -16.21 1.25 21.02
CA SER A 186 -17.15 1.93 21.93
C SER A 186 -17.62 3.35 21.51
N PRO A 187 -16.75 4.33 21.17
CA PRO A 187 -17.19 5.70 20.80
C PRO A 187 -17.87 5.82 19.42
N PHE A 188 -17.96 4.73 18.65
CA PHE A 188 -18.67 4.66 17.37
C PHE A 188 -20.06 4.03 17.50
N LEU A 189 -20.37 3.40 18.64
CA LEU A 189 -21.64 2.73 18.90
C LEU A 189 -22.81 3.70 19.17
N GLN A 190 -23.56 4.03 18.12
CA GLN A 190 -24.90 4.64 18.26
C GLN A 190 -25.94 3.67 18.84
N VAL A 191 -25.57 2.41 19.14
CA VAL A 191 -26.47 1.36 19.61
C VAL A 191 -26.84 1.57 21.08
N ARG A 192 -28.03 2.14 21.30
CA ARG A 192 -28.69 2.31 22.61
C ARG A 192 -28.45 1.11 23.53
N HIS A 193 -27.96 1.36 24.75
CA HIS A 193 -27.63 0.35 25.77
C HIS A 193 -28.76 -0.66 26.04
N ARG A 194 -28.83 -1.76 25.29
CA ARG A 194 -29.64 -2.94 25.65
C ARG A 194 -28.89 -3.77 26.68
N ARG A 195 -29.62 -4.23 27.70
CA ARG A 195 -29.03 -4.76 28.94
C ARG A 195 -28.41 -6.15 28.74
N LYS A 196 -27.11 -6.24 29.06
CA LYS A 196 -26.37 -7.39 29.62
C LYS A 196 -26.80 -8.80 29.14
N ALA A 197 -25.98 -9.39 28.28
CA ALA A 197 -25.64 -10.81 28.38
C ALA A 197 -24.17 -10.91 28.86
N PRO A 198 -23.85 -11.65 29.93
CA PRO A 198 -22.46 -11.83 30.36
C PRO A 198 -21.79 -12.96 29.56
N GLY A 199 -20.77 -12.65 28.76
CA GLY A 199 -19.97 -13.68 28.06
C GLY A 199 -19.34 -13.28 26.72
N ILE A 200 -19.76 -12.15 26.13
CA ILE A 200 -19.16 -11.57 24.92
C ILE A 200 -18.90 -10.07 25.20
N GLY A 201 -17.97 -9.44 24.47
CA GLY A 201 -17.51 -8.07 24.65
C GLY A 201 -18.63 -7.01 24.71
N ARG A 202 -18.30 -5.81 25.22
CA ARG A 202 -19.27 -4.73 25.48
C ARG A 202 -19.73 -4.00 24.21
N GLU A 203 -19.23 -4.38 23.05
CA GLU A 203 -19.40 -3.65 21.79
C GLU A 203 -20.45 -4.25 20.86
N GLY A 204 -21.03 -3.38 20.03
CA GLY A 204 -22.07 -3.76 19.08
C GLY A 204 -21.46 -4.34 17.81
N PHE A 205 -21.62 -5.64 17.63
CA PHE A 205 -21.27 -6.30 16.38
C PHE A 205 -22.29 -6.00 15.29
N ILE A 206 -21.85 -5.46 14.15
CA ILE A 206 -22.70 -5.36 12.97
C ILE A 206 -22.80 -6.75 12.33
N LYS A 207 -23.98 -7.37 12.45
CA LYS A 207 -24.40 -8.53 11.66
C LYS A 207 -25.52 -8.08 10.73
N ASP A 208 -25.12 -7.48 9.61
CA ASP A 208 -26.03 -6.86 8.65
C ASP A 208 -25.59 -7.21 7.21
N GLU A 209 -26.56 -7.45 6.34
CA GLU A 209 -26.32 -7.71 4.91
C GLU A 209 -25.93 -6.41 4.18
N ASP A 210 -26.31 -5.26 4.73
CA ASP A 210 -25.97 -3.93 4.20
C ASP A 210 -24.59 -3.40 4.65
N PHE A 211 -23.83 -4.13 5.49
CA PHE A 211 -22.56 -3.62 6.05
C PHE A 211 -21.51 -3.24 4.99
N GLN A 212 -21.15 -1.96 4.95
CA GLN A 212 -20.11 -1.42 4.08
C GLN A 212 -18.83 -1.07 4.87
N VAL A 213 -17.78 -1.86 4.64
CA VAL A 213 -16.42 -1.66 5.18
C VAL A 213 -15.89 -0.25 4.89
N GLN A 214 -16.18 0.30 3.70
CA GLN A 214 -15.81 1.66 3.34
C GLN A 214 -16.50 2.72 4.22
N SER A 215 -17.82 2.64 4.38
CA SER A 215 -18.60 3.62 5.16
C SER A 215 -18.26 3.58 6.65
N GLN A 216 -17.99 2.39 7.19
CA GLN A 216 -17.55 2.23 8.57
C GLN A 216 -16.14 2.81 8.79
N PHE A 217 -15.20 2.53 7.88
CA PHE A 217 -13.86 3.12 7.92
C PHE A 217 -13.89 4.65 7.83
N ASP A 218 -14.72 5.22 6.95
CA ASP A 218 -14.85 6.67 6.82
C ASP A 218 -15.43 7.31 8.10
N LEU A 219 -16.45 6.70 8.71
CA LEU A 219 -17.01 7.14 9.98
C LEU A 219 -16.00 7.08 11.14
N GLU A 220 -15.13 6.05 11.16
CA GLU A 220 -14.03 5.93 12.12
C GLU A 220 -12.95 6.98 11.88
N PHE A 221 -12.50 7.13 10.63
CA PHE A 221 -11.44 8.08 10.23
C PHE A 221 -11.85 9.53 10.49
N ASP A 222 -13.08 9.92 10.11
CA ASP A 222 -13.58 11.28 10.32
C ASP A 222 -13.61 11.64 11.81
N LYS A 223 -14.05 10.71 12.67
CA LYS A 223 -14.10 10.89 14.13
C LYS A 223 -12.76 10.82 14.84
N VAL A 224 -11.80 10.03 14.35
CA VAL A 224 -10.49 9.83 15.00
C VAL A 224 -9.43 10.81 14.50
N VAL A 225 -9.51 11.20 13.22
CA VAL A 225 -8.45 11.94 12.52
C VAL A 225 -8.91 13.34 12.09
N LEU A 226 -10.18 13.54 11.73
CA LEU A 226 -10.64 14.85 11.26
C LEU A 226 -11.26 15.72 12.37
N ALA A 227 -11.88 15.11 13.38
CA ALA A 227 -12.67 15.82 14.39
C ALA A 227 -11.82 16.40 15.53
N GLU A 228 -11.98 17.71 15.76
CA GLU A 228 -11.34 18.48 16.84
C GLU A 228 -12.14 18.34 18.17
N TYR A 229 -12.37 17.11 18.62
CA TYR A 229 -13.02 16.85 19.92
C TYR A 229 -12.08 17.13 21.10
N ASP A 230 -12.64 17.59 22.23
CA ASP A 230 -11.94 17.60 23.51
C ASP A 230 -11.47 16.18 23.86
N ASP A 231 -10.20 16.05 24.27
CA ASP A 231 -9.51 14.76 24.36
C ASP A 231 -10.06 13.80 25.45
N GLU A 232 -11.01 14.23 26.29
CA GLU A 232 -11.54 13.43 27.41
C GLU A 232 -12.46 12.27 26.99
N GLU A 233 -13.32 12.42 25.98
CA GLU A 233 -14.21 11.31 25.54
C GLU A 233 -13.54 10.34 24.55
N VAL A 234 -12.51 10.79 23.81
CA VAL A 234 -11.81 9.99 22.78
C VAL A 234 -10.55 9.30 23.35
N GLN A 235 -10.35 9.40 24.68
CA GLN A 235 -9.15 8.97 25.40
C GLN A 235 -8.97 7.44 25.53
N GLN A 236 -9.96 6.63 25.15
CA GLN A 236 -9.76 5.18 25.05
C GLN A 236 -8.85 4.86 23.86
N PRO A 237 -7.78 4.04 24.05
CA PRO A 237 -6.95 3.62 22.93
C PRO A 237 -7.82 2.93 21.89
N TYR A 238 -7.56 3.21 20.61
CA TYR A 238 -8.29 2.52 19.54
C TYR A 238 -7.91 1.03 19.63
N PRO A 239 -8.87 0.09 19.71
CA PRO A 239 -8.55 -1.30 19.96
C PRO A 239 -7.67 -1.86 18.84
N ASN A 240 -6.62 -2.58 19.23
CA ASN A 240 -5.71 -3.24 18.29
C ASN A 240 -6.48 -4.40 17.61
N MET A 241 -7.08 -4.12 16.45
CA MET A 241 -7.79 -5.11 15.65
C MET A 241 -6.77 -6.01 14.97
N LEU A 242 -6.97 -7.32 15.03
CA LEU A 242 -6.01 -8.31 14.49
C LEU A 242 -6.18 -8.48 12.95
N GLU A 243 -6.25 -7.39 12.21
CA GLU A 243 -6.56 -7.35 10.77
C GLU A 243 -5.33 -7.42 9.83
N VAL A 244 -4.11 -7.28 10.35
CA VAL A 244 -2.86 -7.70 9.65
C VAL A 244 -2.05 -8.68 10.49
N HIS A 245 -1.11 -9.39 9.88
CA HIS A 245 -0.16 -10.24 10.59
C HIS A 245 0.76 -9.38 11.49
N PRO A 246 1.09 -9.78 12.75
CA PRO A 246 1.89 -8.99 13.70
C PRO A 246 3.22 -8.45 13.18
N GLU A 247 3.91 -9.23 12.35
CA GLU A 247 5.20 -8.85 11.72
C GLU A 247 5.05 -7.95 10.48
N THR A 248 3.82 -7.61 10.06
CA THR A 248 3.57 -6.74 8.91
C THR A 248 4.02 -5.32 9.22
N SER A 249 5.01 -4.84 8.48
CA SER A 249 5.64 -3.54 8.74
C SER A 249 4.81 -2.40 8.14
N ILE A 250 4.71 -1.29 8.87
CA ILE A 250 4.15 -0.03 8.35
C ILE A 250 5.11 0.49 7.26
N PRO A 251 4.70 0.72 5.99
CA PRO A 251 5.62 1.19 4.96
C PRO A 251 6.33 2.51 5.33
N ASP A 252 7.66 2.57 5.21
CA ASP A 252 8.49 3.71 5.64
C ASP A 252 8.02 5.08 5.11
N ARG A 253 7.40 5.09 3.93
CA ARG A 253 6.79 6.28 3.30
C ARG A 253 5.65 6.90 4.10
N LEU A 254 4.96 6.14 4.94
CA LEU A 254 3.88 6.62 5.83
C LEU A 254 4.44 7.20 7.12
N ILE A 255 5.63 6.75 7.53
CA ILE A 255 6.35 7.28 8.69
C ILE A 255 7.10 8.56 8.27
N THR A 256 7.89 8.50 7.20
CA THR A 256 8.71 9.63 6.75
C THR A 256 7.94 10.66 5.90
N GLY A 257 6.81 10.28 5.29
CA GLY A 257 6.04 11.16 4.39
C GLY A 257 6.74 11.40 3.02
N PRO A 258 6.55 12.57 2.38
CA PRO A 258 5.62 13.63 2.76
C PRO A 258 4.18 13.13 2.62
N TRP A 259 3.36 13.39 3.62
CA TRP A 259 2.03 12.81 3.73
C TRP A 259 1.01 13.55 2.86
N ILE A 260 0.24 12.79 2.08
CA ILE A 260 -1.06 13.23 1.57
C ILE A 260 -2.20 12.59 2.38
N GLU A 261 -3.44 13.04 2.20
CA GLU A 261 -4.62 12.52 2.90
C GLU A 261 -4.77 10.98 2.75
N GLU A 262 -4.38 10.43 1.59
CA GLU A 262 -4.37 8.98 1.34
C GLU A 262 -3.33 8.23 2.20
N ASP A 263 -2.22 8.87 2.57
CA ASP A 263 -1.22 8.29 3.49
C ASP A 263 -1.71 8.31 4.93
N LEU A 264 -2.42 9.38 5.34
CA LEU A 264 -3.09 9.44 6.66
C LEU A 264 -4.14 8.34 6.77
N ARG A 265 -4.92 8.11 5.72
CA ARG A 265 -5.95 7.07 5.65
C ARG A 265 -5.35 5.67 5.67
N LEU A 266 -4.26 5.42 4.94
CA LEU A 266 -3.58 4.12 4.99
C LEU A 266 -2.84 3.89 6.32
N LEU A 267 -2.25 4.92 6.93
CA LEU A 267 -1.63 4.83 8.25
C LEU A 267 -2.67 4.57 9.34
N PHE A 268 -3.83 5.24 9.29
CA PHE A 268 -4.96 4.97 10.17
C PHE A 268 -5.46 3.53 9.99
N TRP A 269 -5.64 3.06 8.74
CA TRP A 269 -6.02 1.68 8.45
C TRP A 269 -5.02 0.67 9.04
N LEU A 270 -3.72 0.94 8.92
CA LEU A 270 -2.67 0.04 9.42
C LEU A 270 -2.62 -0.03 10.94
N GLY A 271 -2.63 1.13 11.62
CA GLY A 271 -2.56 1.18 13.07
C GLY A 271 -3.81 0.63 13.74
N ARG A 272 -5.02 0.89 13.20
CA ARG A 272 -6.25 0.23 13.69
C ARG A 272 -6.18 -1.29 13.50
N ALA A 273 -5.53 -1.75 12.43
CA ALA A 273 -5.38 -3.15 12.03
C ALA A 273 -4.19 -3.87 12.71
N GLY A 274 -3.58 -3.26 13.73
CA GLY A 274 -2.56 -3.90 14.56
C GLY A 274 -1.13 -3.88 13.99
N ALA A 275 -0.89 -3.18 12.88
CA ALA A 275 0.46 -2.99 12.36
C ALA A 275 1.28 -2.09 13.31
N THR A 276 2.56 -2.41 13.49
CA THR A 276 3.49 -1.64 14.32
C THR A 276 4.81 -1.37 13.57
N MET A 277 5.66 -0.49 14.09
CA MET A 277 7.02 -0.34 13.57
C MET A 277 7.84 -1.61 13.88
N SER A 278 8.14 -2.42 12.87
CA SER A 278 8.83 -3.70 13.05
C SER A 278 10.25 -3.53 13.62
N GLU A 279 10.89 -4.61 14.07
CA GLU A 279 12.21 -4.54 14.70
C GLU A 279 13.30 -3.98 13.78
N ASN A 280 13.15 -4.18 12.46
CA ASN A 280 14.04 -3.63 11.44
C ASN A 280 13.80 -2.12 11.18
N GLN A 281 12.65 -1.57 11.58
CA GLN A 281 12.33 -0.16 11.44
C GLN A 281 12.87 0.63 12.63
N SER A 282 13.98 1.33 12.39
CA SER A 282 14.74 2.02 13.40
C SER A 282 14.21 3.44 13.69
N TRP A 283 14.79 4.09 14.70
CA TRP A 283 14.35 5.38 15.22
C TRP A 283 14.64 6.55 14.27
N GLU A 284 15.63 6.39 13.39
CA GLU A 284 16.01 7.35 12.37
C GLU A 284 14.85 7.69 11.42
N LEU A 285 13.92 6.75 11.16
CA LEU A 285 12.69 7.01 10.40
C LEU A 285 11.76 8.02 11.09
N VAL A 286 11.74 8.00 12.43
CA VAL A 286 10.91 8.91 13.25
C VAL A 286 11.59 10.28 13.38
N VAL A 287 12.93 10.33 13.36
CA VAL A 287 13.68 11.60 13.23
C VAL A 287 13.49 12.22 11.85
N GLU A 288 13.54 11.44 10.77
CA GLU A 288 13.26 11.96 9.43
C GLU A 288 11.82 12.50 9.32
N ALA A 289 10.85 11.85 9.96
CA ALA A 289 9.50 12.38 10.10
C ALA A 289 9.48 13.76 10.80
N LEU A 290 10.17 13.89 11.94
CA LEU A 290 10.29 15.14 12.69
C LEU A 290 11.00 16.25 11.89
N ASP A 291 12.10 15.95 11.20
CA ASP A 291 12.81 16.92 10.36
C ASP A 291 11.90 17.48 9.26
N ARG A 292 11.01 16.66 8.70
CA ARG A 292 10.02 17.09 7.72
C ARG A 292 8.85 17.86 8.34
N MET A 293 8.40 17.52 9.56
CA MET A 293 7.45 18.36 10.32
C MET A 293 8.05 19.73 10.64
N ILE A 294 9.33 19.78 11.04
CA ILE A 294 10.11 21.01 11.26
C ILE A 294 10.23 21.84 9.98
N ALA A 295 10.52 21.21 8.85
CA ALA A 295 10.60 21.89 7.55
C ALA A 295 9.25 22.50 7.16
N LEU A 296 8.15 21.75 7.30
CA LEU A 296 6.79 22.25 7.09
C LEU A 296 6.47 23.42 8.04
N ALA A 297 6.78 23.30 9.33
CA ALA A 297 6.55 24.36 10.32
C ALA A 297 7.32 25.66 10.04
N ARG A 298 8.54 25.56 9.48
CA ARG A 298 9.36 26.72 9.09
C ARG A 298 8.91 27.38 7.77
N LEU A 299 8.33 26.62 6.85
CA LEU A 299 7.74 27.15 5.60
C LEU A 299 6.36 27.77 5.83
N SER A 300 5.61 27.23 6.79
CA SER A 300 4.23 27.58 7.15
C SER A 300 4.13 28.92 7.90
N ARG A 301 3.96 30.02 7.15
CA ARG A 301 3.84 31.37 7.72
C ARG A 301 2.49 31.60 8.42
N PRO A 302 2.47 31.99 9.71
CA PRO A 302 1.23 32.33 10.42
C PRO A 302 0.37 33.35 9.64
N GLY A 303 -0.93 33.06 9.52
CA GLY A 303 -1.88 33.86 8.76
C GLY A 303 -2.01 33.54 7.27
N SER A 304 -1.21 32.63 6.70
CA SER A 304 -1.51 32.05 5.37
C SER A 304 -2.68 31.05 5.47
N PRO A 305 -3.55 30.89 4.46
CA PRO A 305 -4.47 29.74 4.42
C PRO A 305 -3.72 28.41 4.54
N ASP A 306 -2.62 28.26 3.79
CA ASP A 306 -1.75 27.06 3.80
C ASP A 306 -1.21 26.73 5.21
N HIS A 307 -1.16 27.71 6.13
CA HIS A 307 -0.66 27.50 7.48
C HIS A 307 -1.63 26.68 8.32
N GLN A 308 -2.93 26.90 8.20
CA GLN A 308 -3.92 26.10 8.91
C GLN A 308 -3.97 24.68 8.34
N ASP A 309 -3.93 24.52 7.02
CA ASP A 309 -3.90 23.20 6.37
C ASP A 309 -2.63 22.41 6.76
N THR A 310 -1.47 23.07 6.78
CA THR A 310 -0.22 22.47 7.27
C THR A 310 -0.30 22.10 8.75
N ARG A 311 -0.84 22.98 9.60
CA ARG A 311 -1.01 22.74 11.04
C ARG A 311 -1.95 21.58 11.32
N ASN A 312 -3.08 21.52 10.62
CA ASN A 312 -4.05 20.44 10.70
C ASN A 312 -3.41 19.11 10.26
N THR A 313 -2.71 19.11 9.13
CA THR A 313 -1.99 17.92 8.62
C THR A 313 -0.98 17.39 9.63
N VAL A 314 -0.13 18.26 10.18
CA VAL A 314 0.88 17.88 11.20
C VAL A 314 0.22 17.40 12.49
N SER A 315 -0.84 18.07 12.97
CA SER A 315 -1.61 17.65 14.15
C SER A 315 -2.18 16.23 14.01
N ARG A 316 -2.71 15.89 12.81
CA ARG A 316 -3.19 14.54 12.48
C ARG A 316 -2.07 13.51 12.54
N ILE A 317 -0.91 13.80 11.94
CA ILE A 317 0.23 12.86 11.93
C ILE A 317 0.75 12.61 13.36
N VAL A 318 0.94 13.67 14.16
CA VAL A 318 1.38 13.54 15.56
C VAL A 318 0.39 12.71 16.38
N SER A 319 -0.91 12.93 16.19
CA SER A 319 -1.98 12.20 16.88
C SER A 319 -2.04 10.72 16.46
N LEU A 320 -1.79 10.40 15.18
CA LEU A 320 -1.67 9.02 14.69
C LEU A 320 -0.39 8.34 15.22
N PHE A 321 0.72 9.07 15.32
CA PHE A 321 1.99 8.53 15.82
C PHE A 321 1.95 8.21 17.32
N GLU A 322 1.21 8.99 18.12
CA GLU A 322 0.94 8.67 19.52
C GLU A 322 -0.02 7.48 19.63
N ARG A 323 -1.15 7.52 18.91
CA ARG A 323 -2.20 6.48 18.96
C ARG A 323 -1.71 5.09 18.55
N PHE A 324 -0.67 4.99 17.73
CA PHE A 324 -0.07 3.73 17.27
C PHE A 324 1.37 3.51 17.77
N ASP A 325 1.76 4.21 18.84
CA ASP A 325 3.04 4.06 19.56
C ASP A 325 4.31 4.20 18.69
N ILE A 326 4.22 4.90 17.54
CA ILE A 326 5.34 5.17 16.63
C ILE A 326 6.44 5.98 17.34
N TRP A 327 6.02 6.89 18.23
CA TRP A 327 6.92 7.65 19.11
C TRP A 327 7.73 6.77 20.09
N ALA A 328 7.40 5.49 20.30
CA ALA A 328 8.15 4.59 21.17
C ALA A 328 9.56 4.27 20.67
N LYS A 329 9.80 4.34 19.35
CA LYS A 329 11.16 4.15 18.81
C LYS A 329 12.07 5.35 19.10
N LEU A 330 11.53 6.55 19.29
CA LEU A 330 12.31 7.79 19.34
C LEU A 330 13.05 7.97 20.69
N PRO A 331 14.40 8.04 20.71
CA PRO A 331 15.16 8.21 21.95
C PRO A 331 14.91 9.56 22.63
N ALA A 332 14.90 9.58 23.97
CA ALA A 332 14.67 10.78 24.78
C ALA A 332 15.64 11.96 24.47
N ARG A 333 16.84 11.68 23.95
CA ARG A 333 17.80 12.72 23.54
C ARG A 333 17.31 13.52 22.32
N GLU A 334 16.55 12.89 21.41
CA GLU A 334 16.02 13.56 20.21
C GLU A 334 14.83 14.45 20.59
N TRP A 335 13.97 13.98 21.52
CA TRP A 335 12.94 14.81 22.16
C TRP A 335 13.54 16.05 22.84
N ALA A 336 14.66 15.89 23.56
CA ALA A 336 15.37 17.01 24.17
C ALA A 336 16.00 17.97 23.13
N ALA A 337 16.49 17.47 21.99
CA ALA A 337 16.99 18.32 20.90
C ALA A 337 15.87 19.14 20.25
N LEU A 338 14.68 18.53 20.08
CA LEU A 338 13.49 19.17 19.53
C LEU A 338 13.00 20.34 20.39
N GLU A 339 12.93 20.14 21.72
CA GLU A 339 12.61 21.18 22.72
C GLU A 339 13.55 22.40 22.66
N ASN A 340 14.83 22.19 22.32
CA ASN A 340 15.84 23.25 22.22
C ASN A 340 15.88 23.93 20.84
N THR A 341 15.09 23.47 19.86
CA THR A 341 15.13 24.00 18.50
C THR A 341 14.31 25.31 18.38
N PRO A 342 14.94 26.45 18.06
CA PRO A 342 14.26 27.74 18.05
C PRO A 342 13.23 27.87 16.91
N ASN A 343 12.26 28.76 17.12
CA ASN A 343 11.22 29.16 16.15
C ASN A 343 10.25 28.05 15.72
N LEU A 344 10.05 27.03 16.55
CA LEU A 344 9.08 25.94 16.31
C LEU A 344 7.73 26.11 17.02
N GLY A 345 7.44 27.25 17.66
CA GLY A 345 6.31 27.49 18.59
C GLY A 345 5.09 26.56 18.41
N TRP A 346 4.29 26.78 17.36
CA TRP A 346 3.06 26.03 17.14
C TRP A 346 3.25 24.50 16.99
N LEU A 347 4.39 24.05 16.45
CA LEU A 347 4.72 22.63 16.33
C LEU A 347 5.02 22.03 17.72
N VAL A 348 5.74 22.77 18.57
CA VAL A 348 5.99 22.36 19.96
C VAL A 348 4.68 22.31 20.75
N ASP A 349 3.76 23.26 20.52
CA ASP A 349 2.44 23.27 21.14
C ASP A 349 1.61 22.05 20.72
N VAL A 350 1.60 21.70 19.41
CA VAL A 350 0.95 20.49 18.89
C VAL A 350 1.55 19.21 19.48
N LEU A 351 2.88 19.12 19.57
CA LEU A 351 3.58 17.96 20.13
C LEU A 351 3.28 17.79 21.63
N ARG A 352 3.28 18.87 22.42
CA ARG A 352 2.90 18.80 23.85
C ARG A 352 1.43 18.45 24.04
N ALA A 353 0.53 18.98 23.20
CA ALA A 353 -0.89 18.70 23.29
C ALA A 353 -1.27 17.27 22.89
N LYS A 354 -0.49 16.62 22.01
CA LYS A 354 -0.84 15.32 21.40
C LYS A 354 0.19 14.21 21.64
N THR A 355 1.15 14.38 22.56
CA THR A 355 2.05 13.30 23.00
C THR A 355 2.24 13.29 24.52
N SER A 356 1.96 12.15 25.15
CA SER A 356 2.20 11.88 26.59
C SER A 356 3.68 11.71 26.94
N ARG A 357 4.54 11.67 25.91
CA ARG A 357 5.95 11.31 25.98
C ARG A 357 6.88 12.50 26.20
N LEU A 358 6.39 13.74 26.02
CA LEU A 358 7.09 14.94 26.44
C LEU A 358 6.90 15.15 27.96
N PRO A 359 7.97 15.28 28.75
CA PRO A 359 7.82 15.54 30.18
C PRO A 359 7.17 16.91 30.40
N GLU A 360 6.20 16.98 31.31
CA GLU A 360 5.70 18.25 31.82
C GLU A 360 6.88 19.06 32.36
N LYS A 361 7.03 20.31 31.89
CA LYS A 361 8.07 21.19 32.43
C LYS A 361 7.74 21.49 33.88
N SER A 362 8.60 21.02 34.78
CA SER A 362 8.61 21.48 36.17
C SER A 362 8.91 22.98 36.16
N ILE A 363 7.90 23.78 36.50
CA ILE A 363 7.93 25.26 36.55
C ILE A 363 8.63 25.72 37.84
#